data_AF-A0AAD5JUH9-F1
#
_entry.id   AF-A0AAD5JUH9-F1
#
_cell.length_a   1.000
_cell.length_b   1.000
_cell.length_c   1.000
_cell.angle_alpha   90.00
_cell.angle_beta   90.00
_cell.angle_gamma   90.00
#
_symmetry.space_group_name_H-M   'P 1'
#
loop_
_entity.id
_entity.type
_entity.pdbx_description
1 polymer ?
#
loop_
_entity_poly.entity_id
_entity_poly.type
_entity_poly.pdbx_seq_one_letter_code
_entity_poly.pdbx_strand_id
1 'polypeptide(L)'
;KETVDKSPTFVEVLNLFQEFLAKYELFRKKSAAFVTDGPFDIRDFITKQCIHSSIERPSYFKLPWVNIRKMYREFYGFKEGMNIAKMLETLHMSFDGRQHSGLDDARNLYRIAEKMRQDGCVFKTNMYWDKPKRRKGLGRKRR
;
A
#
# COMPACT_ATOMS: atom_id res chain seq x y z
N LYS A 1 -2.77 -19.76 -13.05
CA LYS A 1 -2.27 -19.14 -14.29
C LYS A 1 -3.42 -18.64 -15.14
N GLU A 2 -4.44 -19.47 -15.39
CA GLU A 2 -5.64 -19.10 -16.16
C GLU A 2 -6.33 -17.78 -15.75
N THR A 3 -6.43 -17.48 -14.44
CA THR A 3 -7.00 -16.20 -13.97
C THR A 3 -6.22 -14.98 -14.44
N VAL A 4 -4.88 -15.06 -14.48
CA VAL A 4 -4.01 -13.96 -14.91
C VAL A 4 -4.08 -13.79 -16.43
N ASP A 5 -4.10 -14.90 -17.16
CA ASP A 5 -4.14 -14.89 -18.63
C ASP A 5 -5.43 -14.25 -19.18
N LYS A 6 -6.52 -14.28 -18.39
CA LYS A 6 -7.82 -13.67 -18.72
C LYS A 6 -8.03 -12.28 -18.07
N SER A 7 -7.07 -11.79 -17.29
CA SER A 7 -7.20 -10.52 -16.58
C SER A 7 -6.85 -9.33 -17.49
N PRO A 8 -7.47 -8.15 -17.26
CA PRO A 8 -7.04 -6.94 -17.94
C PRO A 8 -5.59 -6.59 -17.61
N THR A 9 -4.97 -5.84 -18.50
CA THR A 9 -3.64 -5.25 -18.29
C THR A 9 -3.65 -4.31 -17.09
N PHE A 10 -2.45 -4.02 -16.56
CA PHE A 10 -2.32 -3.06 -15.46
C PHE A 10 -2.91 -1.68 -15.80
N VAL A 11 -2.75 -1.20 -17.03
CA VAL A 11 -3.25 0.12 -17.44
C VAL A 11 -4.78 0.15 -17.44
N GLU A 12 -5.43 -0.92 -17.91
CA GLU A 12 -6.89 -1.05 -17.87
C GLU A 12 -7.40 -1.11 -16.43
N VAL A 13 -6.78 -1.91 -15.56
CA VAL A 13 -7.13 -1.97 -14.14
C VAL A 13 -6.89 -0.63 -13.45
N LEU A 14 -5.81 0.08 -13.81
CA LEU A 14 -5.51 1.40 -13.26
C LEU A 14 -6.58 2.43 -13.65
N ASN A 15 -7.09 2.38 -14.88
CA ASN A 15 -8.20 3.23 -15.32
C ASN A 15 -9.48 2.94 -14.53
N LEU A 16 -9.85 1.67 -14.38
CA LEU A 16 -11.00 1.25 -13.55
C LEU A 16 -10.82 1.70 -12.08
N PHE A 17 -9.60 1.62 -11.56
CA PHE A 17 -9.29 2.08 -10.21
C PHE A 17 -9.45 3.61 -10.08
N GLN A 18 -9.05 4.39 -11.09
CA GLN A 18 -9.24 5.84 -11.11
C GLN A 18 -10.71 6.23 -11.18
N GLU A 19 -11.53 5.50 -11.93
CA GLU A 19 -12.98 5.66 -11.95
C GLU A 19 -13.60 5.37 -10.58
N PHE A 20 -13.15 4.30 -9.91
CA PHE A 20 -13.54 4.01 -8.53
C PHE A 20 -13.17 5.15 -7.59
N LEU A 21 -11.94 5.67 -7.62
CA LEU A 21 -11.53 6.81 -6.79
C LEU A 21 -12.39 8.05 -7.08
N ALA A 22 -12.69 8.32 -8.35
CA ALA A 22 -13.53 9.44 -8.77
C ALA A 22 -14.97 9.32 -8.28
N LYS A 23 -15.56 8.12 -8.35
CA LYS A 23 -16.91 7.82 -7.84
C LYS A 23 -17.09 8.21 -6.36
N TYR A 24 -16.04 8.04 -5.56
CA TYR A 24 -16.05 8.40 -4.13
C TYR A 24 -15.39 9.76 -3.84
N GLU A 25 -15.00 10.50 -4.88
CA GLU A 25 -14.36 11.82 -4.81
C GLU A 25 -13.03 11.86 -4.03
N LEU A 26 -12.34 10.71 -3.92
CA LEU A 26 -11.10 10.56 -3.17
C LEU A 26 -9.93 11.24 -3.89
N PHE A 27 -9.05 11.90 -3.12
CA PHE A 27 -7.91 12.68 -3.62
C PHE A 27 -8.30 13.82 -4.57
N ARG A 28 -9.59 14.20 -4.57
CA ARG A 28 -10.13 15.34 -5.31
C ARG A 28 -10.82 16.30 -4.33
N LYS A 29 -12.07 16.03 -3.98
CA LYS A 29 -12.81 16.82 -2.99
C LYS A 29 -12.59 16.32 -1.57
N LYS A 30 -12.45 15.00 -1.40
CA LYS A 30 -12.21 14.37 -0.10
C LYS A 30 -10.73 14.06 0.05
N SER A 31 -10.17 14.47 1.19
CA SER A 31 -8.85 14.03 1.60
C SER A 31 -8.88 12.53 1.87
N ALA A 32 -7.82 11.85 1.43
CA ALA A 32 -7.67 10.41 1.59
C ALA A 32 -6.19 10.08 1.75
N ALA A 33 -5.90 8.91 2.30
CA ALA A 33 -4.57 8.33 2.36
C ALA A 33 -4.69 6.82 2.16
N PHE A 34 -3.69 6.22 1.51
CA PHE A 34 -3.60 4.77 1.44
C PHE A 34 -3.09 4.19 2.76
N VAL A 35 -3.52 2.98 3.07
CA VAL A 35 -3.04 2.18 4.20
C VAL A 35 -2.51 0.86 3.65
N THR A 36 -1.27 0.51 3.99
CA THR A 36 -0.57 -0.69 3.48
C THR A 36 0.06 -1.49 4.60
N ASP A 37 0.22 -2.80 4.36
CA ASP A 37 0.86 -3.74 5.29
C ASP A 37 2.39 -3.76 5.11
N GLY A 38 3.03 -2.60 5.31
CA GLY A 38 4.45 -2.40 5.04
C GLY A 38 4.71 -1.40 3.90
N PRO A 39 5.98 -1.24 3.49
CA PRO A 39 6.35 -0.21 2.51
C PRO A 39 6.19 -0.65 1.05
N PHE A 40 6.10 -1.95 0.78
CA PHE A 40 6.39 -2.50 -0.55
C PHE A 40 5.34 -2.16 -1.61
N ASP A 41 4.04 -2.16 -1.28
CA ASP A 41 2.96 -1.95 -2.26
C ASP A 41 3.16 -0.66 -3.06
N ILE A 42 3.24 0.47 -2.35
CA ILE A 42 3.33 1.79 -2.97
C ILE A 42 4.77 2.12 -3.37
N ARG A 43 5.77 1.81 -2.52
CA ARG A 43 7.17 2.18 -2.79
C ARG A 43 7.76 1.36 -3.94
N ASP A 44 7.54 0.06 -3.96
CA ASP A 44 8.20 -0.86 -4.88
C ASP A 44 7.27 -1.33 -5.99
N PHE A 45 6.12 -1.94 -5.67
CA PHE A 45 5.28 -2.61 -6.66
C PHE A 45 4.66 -1.62 -7.63
N ILE A 46 4.02 -0.54 -7.15
CA ILE A 46 3.51 0.52 -8.02
C ILE A 46 4.64 1.16 -8.84
N THR A 47 5.82 1.40 -8.26
CA THR A 47 6.96 1.99 -8.99
C THR A 47 7.42 1.10 -10.12
N LYS A 48 7.68 -0.18 -9.83
CA LYS A 48 8.15 -1.17 -10.80
C LYS A 48 7.10 -1.39 -11.89
N GLN A 49 5.83 -1.46 -11.52
CA GLN A 49 4.74 -1.68 -12.46
C GLN A 49 4.55 -0.48 -13.40
N CYS A 50 4.64 0.77 -12.90
CA CYS A 50 4.59 1.94 -13.77
C CYS A 50 5.76 1.98 -14.76
N ILE A 51 6.98 1.63 -14.31
CA ILE A 51 8.15 1.52 -15.19
C ILE A 51 7.94 0.42 -16.24
N HIS A 52 7.47 -0.75 -15.82
CA HIS A 52 7.24 -1.89 -16.72
C HIS A 52 6.18 -1.58 -17.78
N SER A 53 5.08 -0.93 -17.38
CA SER A 53 4.02 -0.49 -18.28
C SER A 53 4.35 0.79 -19.05
N SER A 54 5.54 1.38 -18.85
CA SER A 54 5.97 2.63 -19.49
C SER A 54 4.99 3.80 -19.31
N ILE A 55 4.39 3.92 -18.13
CA ILE A 55 3.46 5.02 -17.79
C ILE A 55 4.03 5.93 -16.70
N GLU A 56 3.54 7.16 -16.64
CA GLU A 56 3.82 8.02 -15.48
C GLU A 56 3.10 7.50 -14.23
N ARG A 57 3.79 7.51 -13.08
CA ARG A 57 3.18 7.24 -11.79
C ARG A 57 2.04 8.25 -11.50
N PRO A 58 0.81 7.80 -11.24
CA PRO A 58 -0.30 8.68 -10.86
C PRO A 58 0.01 9.54 -9.63
N SER A 59 -0.49 10.78 -9.61
CA SER A 59 -0.19 11.75 -8.56
C SER A 59 -0.61 11.31 -7.16
N TYR A 60 -1.74 10.63 -7.02
CA TYR A 60 -2.22 10.11 -5.73
C TYR A 60 -1.29 9.04 -5.13
N PHE A 61 -0.50 8.33 -5.95
CA PHE A 61 0.54 7.43 -5.46
C PHE A 61 1.86 8.15 -5.09
N LYS A 62 1.98 9.47 -5.34
CA LYS A 62 3.12 10.29 -4.92
C LYS A 62 2.90 10.91 -3.53
N LEU A 63 1.65 10.88 -3.04
CA LEU A 63 1.29 11.40 -1.72
C LEU A 63 1.80 10.47 -0.60
N PRO A 64 2.00 11.01 0.62
CA PRO A 64 2.30 10.20 1.80
C PRO A 64 1.21 9.16 2.08
N TRP A 65 1.60 8.01 2.64
CA TRP A 65 0.67 6.94 3.02
C TRP A 65 0.96 6.39 4.40
N VAL A 66 0.07 5.53 4.89
CA VAL A 66 0.17 4.87 6.18
C VAL A 66 0.72 3.47 6.00
N ASN A 67 1.89 3.19 6.57
CA ASN A 67 2.31 1.83 6.89
C ASN A 67 1.73 1.47 8.26
N ILE A 68 0.67 0.67 8.25
CA ILE A 68 -0.04 0.33 9.49
C ILE A 68 0.82 -0.52 10.43
N ARG A 69 1.73 -1.35 9.92
CA ARG A 69 2.67 -2.12 10.77
C ARG A 69 3.49 -1.21 11.67
N LYS A 70 3.94 -0.06 11.14
CA LYS A 70 4.73 0.91 11.91
C LYS A 70 3.86 1.57 12.99
N MET A 71 2.68 2.04 12.59
CA MET A 71 1.73 2.69 13.50
C MET A 71 1.24 1.75 14.60
N TYR A 72 0.93 0.50 14.26
CA TYR A 72 0.52 -0.54 15.18
C TYR A 72 1.56 -0.77 16.28
N ARG A 73 2.84 -0.88 15.89
CA ARG A 73 3.94 -1.04 16.84
C ARG A 73 4.10 0.16 17.77
N GLU A 74 4.03 1.36 17.22
CA GLU A 74 4.15 2.60 17.99
C GLU A 74 2.98 2.75 18.97
N PHE A 75 1.77 2.40 18.56
CA PHE A 75 0.56 2.55 19.37
C PHE A 75 0.46 1.51 20.50
N TYR A 76 0.73 0.24 20.21
CA TYR A 76 0.63 -0.85 21.21
C TYR A 76 1.97 -1.22 21.88
N GLY A 77 3.07 -0.54 21.55
CA GLY A 77 4.37 -0.73 22.23
C GLY A 77 5.17 -1.97 21.79
N PHE A 78 5.00 -2.46 20.56
CA PHE A 78 5.74 -3.63 20.06
C PHE A 78 7.08 -3.27 19.41
N LYS A 79 8.13 -4.07 19.70
CA LYS A 79 9.50 -3.80 19.24
C LYS A 79 9.83 -4.33 17.84
N GLU A 80 9.22 -5.43 17.40
CA GLU A 80 9.61 -6.10 16.15
C GLU A 80 8.43 -6.46 15.23
N GLY A 81 8.77 -6.97 14.04
CA GLY A 81 7.93 -7.11 12.86
C GLY A 81 6.54 -7.72 13.11
N MET A 82 5.53 -6.92 12.77
CA MET A 82 4.13 -7.29 12.76
C MET A 82 3.70 -7.52 11.31
N ASN A 83 3.16 -8.70 11.00
CA ASN A 83 2.38 -8.92 9.77
C ASN A 83 0.89 -8.96 10.15
N ILE A 84 -0.01 -9.02 9.17
CA ILE A 84 -1.46 -9.08 9.43
C ILE A 84 -1.82 -10.18 10.43
N ALA A 85 -1.30 -11.39 10.27
CA ALA A 85 -1.61 -12.51 11.15
C ALA A 85 -1.23 -12.24 12.62
N LYS A 86 -0.02 -11.73 12.87
CA LYS A 86 0.44 -11.37 14.23
C LYS A 86 -0.34 -10.20 14.82
N MET A 87 -0.69 -9.19 14.01
CA MET A 87 -1.53 -8.08 14.47
C MET A 87 -2.91 -8.58 14.90
N LEU A 88 -3.54 -9.45 14.11
CA LEU A 88 -4.82 -10.05 14.48
C LEU A 88 -4.71 -10.89 15.75
N GLU A 89 -3.70 -11.75 15.86
CA GLU A 89 -3.46 -12.59 17.03
C GLU A 89 -3.35 -11.77 18.32
N THR A 90 -2.56 -10.69 18.28
CA THR A 90 -2.38 -9.78 19.44
C THR A 90 -3.63 -8.96 19.77
N LEU A 91 -4.56 -8.81 18.84
CA LEU A 91 -5.89 -8.22 19.06
C LEU A 91 -6.95 -9.28 19.44
N HIS A 92 -6.57 -10.54 19.63
CA HIS A 92 -7.49 -11.66 19.85
C HIS A 92 -8.52 -11.84 18.71
N MET A 93 -8.09 -11.61 17.47
CA MET A 93 -8.87 -11.77 16.25
C MET A 93 -8.28 -12.88 15.38
N SER A 94 -9.12 -13.52 14.57
CA SER A 94 -8.70 -14.50 13.55
C SER A 94 -8.61 -13.87 12.16
N PHE A 95 -7.74 -14.43 11.32
CA PHE A 95 -7.71 -14.08 9.89
C PHE A 95 -8.98 -14.59 9.21
N ASP A 96 -9.65 -13.71 8.45
CA ASP A 96 -10.83 -14.05 7.66
C ASP A 96 -10.47 -14.22 6.17
N GLY A 97 -10.93 -15.32 5.55
CA GLY A 97 -10.62 -15.66 4.17
C GLY A 97 -9.27 -16.36 3.98
N ARG A 98 -8.65 -16.18 2.80
CA ARG A 98 -7.43 -16.90 2.41
C ARG A 98 -6.19 -16.01 2.53
N GLN A 99 -5.20 -16.44 3.30
CA GLN A 99 -3.91 -15.74 3.38
C GLN A 99 -3.26 -15.60 1.99
N HIS A 100 -2.67 -14.43 1.74
CA HIS A 100 -2.05 -14.07 0.46
C HIS A 100 -3.04 -13.90 -0.71
N SER A 101 -4.33 -13.82 -0.42
CA SER A 101 -5.33 -13.22 -1.30
C SER A 101 -5.33 -11.72 -1.06
N GLY A 102 -4.97 -10.92 -2.07
CA GLY A 102 -4.85 -9.46 -1.89
C GLY A 102 -6.13 -8.78 -1.38
N LEU A 103 -7.31 -9.31 -1.74
CA LEU A 103 -8.59 -8.80 -1.24
C LEU A 103 -8.83 -9.16 0.24
N ASP A 104 -8.53 -10.39 0.64
CA ASP A 104 -8.74 -10.83 2.02
C ASP A 104 -7.70 -10.20 2.95
N ASP A 105 -6.46 -10.05 2.49
CA ASP A 105 -5.42 -9.29 3.20
C ASP A 105 -5.88 -7.83 3.43
N ALA A 106 -6.45 -7.17 2.41
CA ALA A 106 -6.98 -5.81 2.54
C ALA A 106 -8.15 -5.71 3.52
N ARG A 107 -9.07 -6.69 3.55
CA ARG A 107 -10.18 -6.75 4.52
C ARG A 107 -9.69 -6.93 5.94
N ASN A 108 -8.72 -7.81 6.16
CA ASN A 108 -8.13 -8.00 7.49
C ASN A 108 -7.33 -6.76 7.93
N LEU A 109 -6.64 -6.09 7.00
CA LEU A 109 -5.98 -4.82 7.27
C LEU A 109 -6.96 -3.74 7.74
N TYR A 110 -8.14 -3.67 7.10
CA TYR A 110 -9.22 -2.78 7.54
C TYR A 110 -9.73 -3.13 8.94
N ARG A 111 -9.92 -4.42 9.25
CA ARG A 111 -10.34 -4.87 10.59
C ARG A 111 -9.36 -4.45 11.68
N ILE A 112 -8.05 -4.59 11.43
CA ILE A 112 -6.99 -4.10 12.32
C ILE A 112 -7.08 -2.58 12.46
N ALA A 113 -7.20 -1.86 11.35
CA ALA A 113 -7.26 -0.40 11.36
C ALA A 113 -8.46 0.14 12.15
N GLU A 114 -9.62 -0.49 11.98
CA GLU A 114 -10.83 -0.13 12.70
C GLU A 114 -10.70 -0.42 14.20
N LYS A 115 -10.10 -1.56 14.58
CA LYS A 115 -9.81 -1.86 15.99
C LYS A 115 -8.83 -0.85 16.60
N MET A 116 -7.75 -0.52 15.90
CA MET A 116 -6.82 0.54 16.33
C MET A 116 -7.53 1.89 16.53
N ARG A 117 -8.43 2.26 15.62
CA ARG A 117 -9.22 3.49 15.72
C ARG A 117 -10.14 3.47 16.95
N GLN A 118 -10.81 2.35 17.21
CA GLN A 118 -11.67 2.16 18.38
C GLN A 118 -10.90 2.24 19.69
N ASP A 119 -9.65 1.76 19.69
CA ASP A 119 -8.77 1.80 20.86
C ASP A 119 -8.12 3.19 21.06
N GLY A 120 -8.40 4.16 20.17
CA GLY A 120 -7.99 5.56 20.31
C GLY A 120 -6.79 5.96 19.44
N CYS A 121 -6.34 5.10 18.52
CA CYS A 121 -5.24 5.43 17.62
C CYS A 121 -5.66 6.49 16.58
N VAL A 122 -4.90 7.57 16.50
CA VAL A 122 -5.07 8.62 15.48
C VAL A 122 -4.17 8.33 14.28
N PHE A 123 -4.77 8.03 13.14
CA PHE A 123 -4.04 7.69 11.92
C PHE A 123 -3.36 8.91 11.31
N LYS A 124 -2.05 8.78 11.04
CA LYS A 124 -1.21 9.77 10.36
C LYS A 124 -0.30 9.08 9.34
N THR A 125 -0.09 9.71 8.19
CA THR A 125 0.85 9.19 7.18
C THR A 125 2.26 9.13 7.75
N ASN A 126 2.95 8.00 7.56
CA ASN A 126 4.26 7.72 8.15
C ASN A 126 5.26 7.15 7.13
N MET A 127 4.88 7.14 5.85
CA MET A 127 5.70 6.75 4.71
C MET A 127 5.59 7.80 3.59
N TYR A 128 6.67 7.92 2.82
CA TYR A 128 6.81 8.91 1.75
C TYR A 128 7.41 8.27 0.51
N TRP A 129 6.99 8.73 -0.67
CA TRP A 129 7.57 8.30 -1.93
C TRP A 129 8.66 9.28 -2.32
N ASP A 130 9.91 8.89 -2.09
CA ASP A 130 11.04 9.63 -2.63
C ASP A 130 11.28 9.20 -4.07
N LYS A 131 11.39 10.18 -4.97
CA LYS A 131 11.87 9.90 -6.33
C LYS A 131 13.22 9.17 -6.21
N PRO A 132 13.42 8.02 -6.87
CA PRO A 132 14.72 7.37 -6.87
C PRO A 132 15.76 8.38 -7.37
N LYS A 133 16.75 8.71 -6.53
CA LYS A 133 17.86 9.58 -6.92
C LYS A 133 18.46 8.98 -8.18
N ARG A 134 18.51 9.75 -9.28
CA ARG A 134 19.22 9.33 -10.50
C ARG A 134 20.62 8.89 -10.05
N ARG A 135 20.96 7.61 -10.25
CA ARG A 135 22.35 7.17 -10.09
C ARG A 135 23.17 8.07 -11.02
N LYS A 136 24.01 8.96 -10.47
CA LYS A 136 25.01 9.67 -11.25
C LYS A 136 25.76 8.56 -12.00
N GLY A 137 25.70 8.59 -13.33
CA GLY A 137 26.26 7.54 -14.16
C GLY A 137 27.72 7.32 -13.73
N LEU A 138 28.09 6.07 -13.44
CA LEU A 138 29.50 5.70 -13.49
C LEU A 138 29.95 6.05 -14.91
N GLY A 139 30.71 7.13 -15.04
CA GLY A 139 31.40 7.46 -16.27
C GLY A 139 32.19 6.22 -16.68
N ARG A 140 31.80 5.61 -17.79
CA ARG A 140 32.63 4.62 -18.48
C ARG A 140 33.93 5.34 -18.82
N LYS A 141 34.97 5.14 -18.01
CA LYS A 141 36.35 5.40 -18.44
C LYS A 141 36.58 4.48 -19.65
N ARG A 142 36.51 5.06 -20.84
CA ARG A 142 37.06 4.44 -22.05
C ARG A 142 38.57 4.31 -21.81
N ARG A 143 39.05 3.06 -21.80
CA ARG A 143 40.46 2.75 -22.05
C ARG A 143 40.71 2.89 -23.54
#